data_AF-A0A1D7NJX1-F1
#
_entry.id   AF-A0A1D7NJX1-F1
#
_cell.length_a   1.000
_cell.length_b   1.000
_cell.length_c   1.000
_cell.angle_alpha   90.00
_cell.angle_beta   90.00
_cell.angle_gamma   90.00
#
_symmetry.space_group_name_H-M   'P 1'
#
loop_
_entity.id
_entity.type
_entity.pdbx_description
1 polymer ?
#
loop_
_entity_poly.entity_id
_entity_poly.type
_entity_poly.pdbx_seq_one_letter_code
_entity_poly.pdbx_strand_id
1 'polypeptide(L)'
;MQAERRPTVTDEVIAINDDLEINYGVFKNDFTFRRPANSWRLWPMLDFVPPRLNATIAEMHEAGVGWTLCEHVSICINGSAEYVFEGPDGPITQAWTPGCHNVENGGGYLPAGEFTRHFQDDFTLCCVVQKLKRTPGVQYRLEVLTEPHVLSDPALFVHYATGSRQRETDFNPMPGYSVDLLPGDIAIICSIR
;
A
#
# COMPACT_ATOMS: atom_id res chain seq x y z
N MET A 1 26.38 -8.22 -18.41
CA MET A 1 24.96 -7.92 -18.64
C MET A 1 24.52 -6.90 -17.60
N GLN A 2 24.06 -5.74 -18.02
CA GLN A 2 23.50 -4.73 -17.11
C GLN A 2 22.14 -5.27 -16.67
N ALA A 3 22.04 -5.81 -15.45
CA ALA A 3 20.77 -6.27 -14.91
C ALA A 3 19.77 -5.12 -14.98
N GLU A 4 18.61 -5.36 -15.57
CA GLU A 4 17.52 -4.40 -15.60
C GLU A 4 17.23 -3.94 -14.17
N ARG A 5 17.57 -2.68 -13.86
CA ARG A 5 17.50 -2.15 -12.48
C ARG A 5 16.06 -1.90 -12.00
N ARG A 6 15.07 -1.99 -12.89
CA ARG A 6 13.67 -1.69 -12.58
C ARG A 6 12.83 -2.96 -12.72
N PRO A 7 12.16 -3.37 -11.63
CA PRO A 7 11.30 -4.55 -11.64
C PRO A 7 9.95 -4.30 -12.33
N THR A 8 9.65 -3.05 -12.68
CA THR A 8 8.35 -2.65 -13.24
C THR A 8 8.33 -2.72 -14.76
N VAL A 9 7.24 -3.24 -15.34
CA VAL A 9 6.90 -3.23 -16.77
C VAL A 9 6.21 -1.91 -17.12
N THR A 10 5.21 -1.52 -16.35
CA THR A 10 4.46 -0.26 -16.54
C THR A 10 4.19 0.42 -15.20
N ASP A 11 4.27 1.74 -15.21
CA ASP A 11 3.89 2.61 -14.11
C ASP A 11 2.87 3.62 -14.66
N GLU A 12 1.63 3.53 -14.21
CA GLU A 12 0.61 4.55 -14.46
C GLU A 12 0.44 5.39 -13.20
N VAL A 13 0.42 6.72 -13.35
CA VAL A 13 0.36 7.65 -12.22
C VAL A 13 -0.85 8.56 -12.36
N ILE A 14 -1.65 8.63 -11.30
CA ILE A 14 -2.75 9.58 -11.15
C ILE A 14 -2.33 10.59 -10.09
N ALA A 15 -2.13 11.85 -10.51
CA ALA A 15 -1.82 12.92 -9.58
C ALA A 15 -3.02 13.22 -8.68
N ILE A 16 -2.79 13.25 -7.36
CA ILE A 16 -3.82 13.60 -6.37
C ILE A 16 -3.70 15.07 -6.00
N ASN A 17 -2.52 15.47 -5.53
CA ASN A 17 -2.18 16.86 -5.21
C ASN A 17 -0.66 17.07 -5.35
N ASP A 18 -0.13 18.15 -4.79
CA ASP A 18 1.31 18.44 -4.84
C ASP A 18 2.17 17.44 -4.05
N ASP A 19 1.57 16.71 -3.10
CA ASP A 19 2.25 15.77 -2.20
C ASP A 19 2.05 14.31 -2.58
N LEU A 20 0.87 13.94 -3.09
CA LEU A 20 0.43 12.56 -3.23
C LEU A 20 0.16 12.23 -4.70
N GLU A 21 0.38 10.96 -5.02
CA GLU A 21 -0.02 10.33 -6.26
C GLU A 21 -0.47 8.88 -6.01
N ILE A 22 -1.36 8.40 -6.89
CA ILE A 22 -1.63 6.98 -7.01
C ILE A 22 -0.72 6.42 -8.09
N ASN A 23 -0.01 5.34 -7.77
CA ASN A 23 0.80 4.60 -8.73
C ASN A 23 0.23 3.20 -8.91
N TYR A 24 -0.07 2.84 -10.16
CA TYR A 24 -0.39 1.50 -10.59
C TYR A 24 0.86 0.90 -11.24
N GLY A 25 1.54 0.01 -10.52
CA GLY A 25 2.77 -0.62 -10.96
C GLY A 25 2.55 -2.08 -11.32
N VAL A 26 2.81 -2.46 -12.57
CA VAL A 26 2.82 -3.87 -13.03
C VAL A 26 4.26 -4.37 -13.01
N PHE A 27 4.52 -5.45 -12.29
CA PHE A 27 5.86 -6.00 -12.10
C PHE A 27 6.18 -7.10 -13.11
N LYS A 28 7.47 -7.25 -13.45
CA LYS A 28 7.96 -8.27 -14.37
C LYS A 28 7.82 -9.65 -13.73
N ASN A 29 7.12 -10.56 -14.39
CA ASN A 29 7.05 -11.95 -13.95
C ASN A 29 8.42 -12.59 -13.88
N ASP A 30 8.57 -13.52 -12.94
CA ASP A 30 9.79 -14.26 -12.63
C ASP A 30 10.98 -13.37 -12.21
N PHE A 31 10.73 -12.09 -11.94
CA PHE A 31 11.74 -11.16 -11.45
C PHE A 31 11.80 -11.18 -9.93
N THR A 32 13.00 -11.35 -9.39
CA THR A 32 13.25 -11.22 -7.95
C THR A 32 13.86 -9.87 -7.64
N PHE A 33 13.15 -9.07 -6.84
CA PHE A 33 13.60 -7.76 -6.39
C PHE A 33 13.99 -7.79 -4.91
N ARG A 34 15.26 -7.51 -4.62
CA ARG A 34 15.77 -7.31 -3.26
C ARG A 34 15.62 -5.85 -2.87
N ARG A 35 14.94 -5.59 -1.75
CA ARG A 35 14.78 -4.25 -1.18
C ARG A 35 15.64 -4.11 0.07
N PRO A 36 16.60 -3.16 0.11
CA PRO A 36 17.47 -3.00 1.26
C PRO A 36 16.72 -2.45 2.47
N ALA A 37 17.24 -2.72 3.67
CA ALA A 37 16.75 -2.11 4.91
C ALA A 37 16.72 -0.58 4.81
N ASN A 38 15.78 0.06 5.51
CA ASN A 38 15.61 1.51 5.54
C ASN A 38 15.36 2.16 4.16
N SER A 39 14.80 1.42 3.20
CA SER A 39 14.39 1.96 1.88
C SER A 39 13.34 3.06 1.98
N TRP A 40 12.62 3.11 3.11
CA TRP A 40 11.46 3.99 3.34
C TRP A 40 11.79 5.23 4.16
N ARG A 41 13.06 5.42 4.58
CA ARG A 41 13.47 6.50 5.51
C ARG A 41 13.18 7.94 5.04
N LEU A 42 12.85 8.10 3.76
CA LEU A 42 12.48 9.40 3.19
C LEU A 42 10.99 9.69 3.34
N TRP A 43 10.18 8.70 3.73
CA TRP A 43 8.76 8.87 3.94
C TRP A 43 8.50 9.39 5.36
N PRO A 44 7.42 10.14 5.59
CA PRO A 44 7.00 10.54 6.91
C PRO A 44 6.68 9.32 7.75
N MET A 45 7.50 9.14 8.79
CA MET A 45 7.31 8.07 9.76
C MET A 45 6.23 8.48 10.75
N LEU A 46 5.29 7.58 11.00
CA LEU A 46 4.26 7.73 12.02
C LEU A 46 4.71 7.01 13.29
N ASP A 47 4.10 7.38 14.42
CA ASP A 47 4.29 6.65 15.66
C ASP A 47 3.83 5.20 15.47
N PHE A 48 4.72 4.26 15.77
CA PHE A 48 4.44 2.85 15.55
C PHE A 48 3.32 2.36 16.47
N VAL A 49 2.31 1.72 15.88
CA VAL A 49 1.25 1.02 16.57
C VAL A 49 1.30 -0.44 16.12
N PRO A 50 1.31 -1.44 17.00
CA PRO A 50 1.29 -2.85 16.58
C PRO A 50 0.01 -3.16 15.78
N PRO A 51 0.13 -3.79 14.59
CA PRO A 51 -1.04 -4.17 13.80
C PRO A 51 -1.77 -5.35 14.44
N ARG A 52 -3.10 -5.42 14.26
CA ARG A 52 -3.95 -6.46 14.87
C ARG A 52 -5.07 -6.93 13.96
N LEU A 53 -5.58 -6.08 13.09
CA LEU A 53 -6.78 -6.36 12.31
C LEU A 53 -6.46 -6.90 10.93
N ASN A 54 -5.42 -6.34 10.29
CA ASN A 54 -5.01 -6.79 8.97
C ASN A 54 -4.06 -7.98 9.11
N ALA A 55 -4.57 -9.18 8.84
CA ALA A 55 -3.83 -10.44 8.95
C ALA A 55 -2.53 -10.45 8.11
N THR A 56 -2.50 -9.78 6.96
CA THR A 56 -1.29 -9.70 6.11
C THR A 56 -0.11 -9.06 6.85
N ILE A 57 -0.35 -8.13 7.77
CA ILE A 57 0.74 -7.47 8.51
C ILE A 57 0.84 -7.97 9.96
N ALA A 58 -0.28 -8.34 10.57
CA ALA A 58 -0.34 -8.83 11.95
C ALA A 58 0.38 -10.18 12.11
N GLU A 59 0.11 -11.15 11.22
CA GLU A 59 0.73 -12.48 11.29
C GLU A 59 2.25 -12.40 11.12
N MET A 60 2.73 -11.55 10.21
CA MET A 60 4.16 -11.35 9.99
C MET A 60 4.83 -10.63 11.16
N HIS A 61 4.14 -9.65 11.76
CA HIS A 61 4.62 -9.00 12.98
C HIS A 61 4.73 -9.99 14.14
N GLU A 62 3.73 -10.87 14.33
CA GLU A 62 3.76 -11.94 15.34
C GLU A 62 4.87 -12.96 15.08
N ALA A 63 5.15 -13.26 13.81
CA ALA A 63 6.27 -14.11 13.40
C ALA A 63 7.65 -13.43 13.56
N GLY A 64 7.70 -12.17 14.01
CA GLY A 64 8.94 -11.46 14.33
C GLY A 64 9.48 -10.55 13.22
N VAL A 65 8.72 -10.31 12.15
CA VAL A 65 9.09 -9.33 11.11
C VAL A 65 9.00 -7.92 11.69
N GLY A 66 10.11 -7.18 11.62
CA GLY A 66 10.16 -5.78 12.04
C GLY A 66 9.45 -4.85 11.05
N TRP A 67 8.52 -4.04 11.53
CA TRP A 67 7.75 -3.10 10.73
C TRP A 67 8.06 -1.64 11.09
N THR A 68 7.87 -0.77 10.11
CA THR A 68 7.76 0.67 10.28
C THR A 68 6.39 1.14 9.79
N LEU A 69 5.86 2.23 10.36
CA LEU A 69 4.59 2.81 9.95
C LEU A 69 4.83 4.15 9.23
N CYS A 70 4.26 4.31 8.04
CA CYS A 70 4.50 5.47 7.17
C CYS A 70 3.20 5.94 6.48
N GLU A 71 3.19 7.15 5.93
CA GLU A 71 2.13 7.62 5.03
C GLU A 71 2.23 6.94 3.65
N HIS A 72 1.75 5.70 3.56
CA HIS A 72 1.80 4.89 2.35
C HIS A 72 0.66 3.89 2.28
N VAL A 73 0.25 3.54 1.07
CA VAL A 73 -0.61 2.39 0.80
C VAL A 73 0.03 1.53 -0.28
N SER A 74 -0.05 0.22 -0.14
CA SER A 74 0.10 -0.76 -1.22
C SER A 74 -1.01 -1.78 -1.10
N ILE A 75 -1.74 -1.98 -2.18
CA ILE A 75 -2.77 -3.01 -2.35
C ILE A 75 -2.40 -3.86 -3.55
N CYS A 76 -2.37 -5.18 -3.40
CA CYS A 76 -2.33 -6.09 -4.53
C CYS A 76 -3.72 -6.12 -5.19
N ILE A 77 -3.76 -5.77 -6.47
CA ILE A 77 -5.00 -5.70 -7.26
C ILE A 77 -5.06 -6.75 -8.38
N ASN A 78 -3.92 -7.36 -8.72
CA ASN A 78 -3.83 -8.45 -9.68
C ASN A 78 -2.55 -9.27 -9.45
N GLY A 79 -2.54 -10.51 -9.94
CA GLY A 79 -1.39 -11.40 -9.90
C GLY A 79 -0.99 -11.81 -8.49
N SER A 80 0.26 -12.23 -8.32
CA SER A 80 0.75 -12.66 -7.00
C SER A 80 2.23 -12.39 -6.81
N ALA A 81 2.67 -12.32 -5.56
CA ALA A 81 4.08 -12.22 -5.25
C ALA A 81 4.43 -12.92 -3.94
N GLU A 82 5.60 -13.54 -3.89
CA GLU A 82 6.16 -14.07 -2.66
C GLU A 82 7.09 -13.03 -2.04
N TYR A 83 6.80 -12.65 -0.80
CA TYR A 83 7.64 -11.77 0.01
C TYR A 83 8.42 -12.65 0.97
N VAL A 84 9.75 -12.53 0.95
CA VAL A 84 10.63 -13.26 1.86
C VAL A 84 11.33 -12.27 2.78
N PHE A 85 11.00 -12.36 4.06
CA PHE A 85 11.53 -11.51 5.12
C PHE A 85 12.61 -12.25 5.92
N GLU A 86 13.52 -11.48 6.52
CA GLU A 86 14.37 -12.00 7.59
C GLU A 86 13.52 -12.18 8.86
N GLY A 87 13.57 -13.38 9.45
CA GLY A 87 12.90 -13.72 10.70
C GLY A 87 13.87 -14.25 11.76
N PRO A 88 13.46 -14.32 13.03
CA PRO A 88 14.32 -14.75 14.14
C PRO A 88 14.83 -16.19 13.99
N ASP A 89 14.03 -17.08 13.40
CA ASP A 89 14.34 -18.50 13.23
C ASP A 89 14.71 -18.89 11.77
N GLY A 90 14.89 -17.88 10.91
CA GLY A 90 15.16 -18.05 9.48
C GLY A 90 14.19 -17.25 8.59
N PRO A 91 14.29 -17.40 7.27
CA PRO A 91 13.44 -16.66 6.33
C PRO A 91 11.95 -17.01 6.50
N ILE A 92 11.10 -15.99 6.50
CA ILE A 92 9.65 -16.12 6.57
C ILE A 92 9.09 -15.73 5.20
N THR A 93 8.28 -16.61 4.60
CA THR A 93 7.66 -16.35 3.30
C THR A 93 6.18 -16.03 3.46
N GLN A 94 5.74 -14.98 2.79
CA GLN A 94 4.34 -14.57 2.70
C GLN A 94 3.92 -14.45 1.25
N ALA A 95 2.79 -15.06 0.90
CA ALA A 95 2.14 -14.83 -0.38
C ALA A 95 1.28 -13.56 -0.33
N TRP A 96 1.44 -12.70 -1.33
CA TRP A 96 0.58 -11.55 -1.60
C TRP A 96 -0.28 -11.88 -2.81
N THR A 97 -1.59 -11.82 -2.64
CA THR A 97 -2.60 -12.05 -3.68
C THR A 97 -3.61 -10.90 -3.71
N PRO A 98 -4.51 -10.81 -4.70
CA PRO A 98 -5.45 -9.70 -4.80
C PRO A 98 -6.27 -9.54 -3.51
N GLY A 99 -6.30 -8.32 -2.99
CA GLY A 99 -6.89 -8.02 -1.68
C GLY A 99 -5.88 -7.83 -0.55
N CYS A 100 -4.66 -8.39 -0.64
CA CYS A 100 -3.62 -8.11 0.34
C CYS A 100 -3.21 -6.63 0.31
N HIS A 101 -3.09 -6.02 1.48
CA HIS A 101 -2.65 -4.63 1.61
C HIS A 101 -1.83 -4.42 2.88
N ASN A 102 -1.07 -3.33 2.93
CA ASN A 102 -0.18 -3.04 4.05
C ASN A 102 -0.74 -2.01 5.03
N VAL A 103 -2.03 -1.70 4.99
CA VAL A 103 -2.60 -0.55 5.72
C VAL A 103 -3.35 -0.98 6.97
N GLU A 104 -3.07 -0.31 8.08
CA GLU A 104 -3.84 -0.31 9.32
C GLU A 104 -3.47 0.95 10.13
N ASN A 105 -4.24 1.32 11.15
CA ASN A 105 -3.89 2.41 12.09
C ASN A 105 -3.57 3.76 11.42
N GLY A 106 -4.13 4.02 10.23
CA GLY A 106 -3.98 5.27 9.50
C GLY A 106 -2.73 5.35 8.61
N GLY A 107 -1.96 4.26 8.46
CA GLY A 107 -0.75 4.26 7.64
C GLY A 107 -0.37 2.89 7.09
N GLY A 108 0.68 2.88 6.27
CA GLY A 108 1.23 1.69 5.65
C GLY A 108 2.37 1.11 6.49
N TYR A 109 2.24 -0.16 6.82
CA TYR A 109 3.28 -0.97 7.43
C TYR A 109 4.27 -1.39 6.35
N LEU A 110 5.54 -1.07 6.55
CA LEU A 110 6.62 -1.42 5.62
C LEU A 110 7.73 -2.13 6.36
N PRO A 111 8.34 -3.18 5.77
CA PRO A 111 9.39 -3.91 6.45
C PRO A 111 10.55 -2.97 6.77
N ALA A 112 10.99 -2.98 8.02
CA ALA A 112 12.13 -2.18 8.47
C ALA A 112 13.46 -2.75 7.94
N GLY A 113 13.54 -4.08 7.98
CA GLY A 113 14.68 -4.87 7.51
C GLY A 113 14.73 -5.04 6.00
N GLU A 114 15.70 -5.83 5.57
CA GLU A 114 15.80 -6.26 4.18
C GLU A 114 14.74 -7.33 3.87
N PHE A 115 14.26 -7.35 2.63
CA PHE A 115 13.39 -8.42 2.14
C PHE A 115 13.52 -8.58 0.63
N THR A 116 13.10 -9.73 0.12
CA THR A 116 12.97 -9.98 -1.32
C THR A 116 11.50 -10.13 -1.70
N ARG A 117 11.21 -9.82 -2.95
CA ARG A 117 9.93 -10.09 -3.59
C ARG A 117 10.16 -10.86 -4.87
N HIS A 118 9.40 -11.90 -5.09
CA HIS A 118 9.37 -12.63 -6.34
C HIS A 118 7.99 -12.46 -6.98
N PHE A 119 7.93 -11.89 -8.18
CA PHE A 119 6.68 -11.48 -8.82
C PHE A 119 6.17 -12.51 -9.83
N GLN A 120 4.87 -12.76 -9.81
CA GLN A 120 4.18 -13.80 -10.59
C GLN A 120 2.85 -13.24 -11.14
N ASP A 121 2.36 -13.84 -12.22
CA ASP A 121 1.01 -13.62 -12.76
C ASP A 121 0.60 -12.16 -13.00
N ASP A 122 1.54 -11.35 -13.52
CA ASP A 122 1.38 -9.91 -13.74
C ASP A 122 1.01 -9.15 -12.46
N PHE A 123 1.75 -9.47 -11.38
CA PHE A 123 1.61 -8.82 -10.08
C PHE A 123 1.49 -7.32 -10.23
N THR A 124 0.38 -6.78 -9.74
CA THR A 124 0.06 -5.37 -9.87
C THR A 124 -0.28 -4.80 -8.50
N LEU A 125 0.35 -3.67 -8.18
CA LEU A 125 0.05 -2.89 -7.00
C LEU A 125 -0.66 -1.59 -7.37
N CYS A 126 -1.68 -1.22 -6.58
CA CYS A 126 -2.16 0.15 -6.46
C CYS A 126 -1.57 0.75 -5.18
N CYS A 127 -0.77 1.80 -5.33
CA CYS A 127 -0.08 2.44 -4.22
C CYS A 127 -0.48 3.91 -4.09
N VAL A 128 -0.69 4.39 -2.86
CA VAL A 128 -0.60 5.81 -2.55
C VAL A 128 0.84 6.08 -2.12
N VAL A 129 1.54 6.93 -2.84
CA VAL A 129 2.92 7.30 -2.53
C VAL A 129 3.05 8.81 -2.37
N GLN A 130 3.95 9.23 -1.48
CA GLN A 130 4.29 10.64 -1.36
C GLN A 130 5.39 11.02 -2.36
N LYS A 131 5.18 12.14 -3.04
CA LYS A 131 6.16 12.83 -3.86
C LYS A 131 7.30 13.33 -2.97
N LEU A 132 8.49 13.47 -3.55
CA LEU A 132 9.70 13.89 -2.82
C LEU A 132 9.58 15.27 -2.14
N LYS A 133 8.64 16.12 -2.57
CA LYS A 133 8.34 17.40 -1.93
C LYS A 133 7.07 17.23 -1.10
N ARG A 134 7.20 17.51 0.20
CA ARG A 134 6.10 17.46 1.17
C ARG A 134 5.62 18.87 1.50
N THR A 135 4.31 19.04 1.60
CA THR A 135 3.69 20.21 2.22
C THR A 135 3.96 20.21 3.72
N PRO A 136 4.67 21.21 4.27
CA PRO A 136 4.96 21.27 5.69
C PRO A 136 3.69 21.29 6.55
N GLY A 137 3.69 20.54 7.65
CA GLY A 137 2.61 20.57 8.65
C GLY A 137 1.37 19.74 8.32
N VAL A 138 1.32 19.06 7.18
CA VAL A 138 0.22 18.13 6.83
C VAL A 138 0.60 16.71 7.23
N GLN A 139 -0.31 16.02 7.91
CA GLN A 139 -0.23 14.58 8.17
C GLN A 139 -1.46 13.89 7.56
N TYR A 140 -1.22 12.87 6.75
CA TYR A 140 -2.25 12.09 6.08
C TYR A 140 -2.62 10.85 6.90
N ARG A 141 -3.92 10.55 6.95
CA ARG A 141 -4.46 9.31 7.51
C ARG A 141 -5.07 8.48 6.38
N LEU A 142 -4.56 7.27 6.21
CA LEU A 142 -4.89 6.36 5.12
C LEU A 142 -5.66 5.15 5.64
N GLU A 143 -6.70 4.77 4.92
CA GLU A 143 -7.54 3.60 5.21
C GLU A 143 -7.81 2.82 3.92
N VAL A 144 -7.99 1.51 4.07
CA VAL A 144 -8.41 0.61 2.99
C VAL A 144 -9.76 0.02 3.37
N LEU A 145 -10.73 0.16 2.47
CA LEU A 145 -12.07 -0.39 2.62
C LEU A 145 -12.29 -1.54 1.64
N THR A 146 -12.92 -2.59 2.14
CA THR A 146 -13.32 -3.78 1.36
C THR A 146 -14.83 -4.06 1.46
N GLU A 147 -15.55 -3.19 2.15
CA GLU A 147 -17.00 -3.28 2.37
C GLU A 147 -17.64 -1.89 2.20
N PRO A 148 -18.93 -1.81 1.82
CA PRO A 148 -19.65 -0.55 1.73
C PRO A 148 -19.53 0.28 3.01
N HIS A 149 -19.30 1.57 2.84
CA HIS A 149 -19.09 2.46 3.98
C HIS A 149 -19.65 3.86 3.72
N VAL A 150 -20.22 4.48 4.75
CA VAL A 150 -20.64 5.88 4.69
C VAL A 150 -19.69 6.71 5.53
N LEU A 151 -19.07 7.72 4.92
CA LEU A 151 -18.09 8.55 5.61
C LEU A 151 -18.71 9.30 6.80
N SER A 152 -18.11 9.17 7.97
CA SER A 152 -18.42 9.99 9.16
C SER A 152 -17.74 11.35 9.12
N ASP A 153 -16.59 11.43 8.46
CA ASP A 153 -15.68 12.57 8.45
C ASP A 153 -15.34 12.95 7.00
N PRO A 154 -14.98 14.21 6.73
CA PRO A 154 -14.52 14.60 5.41
C PRO A 154 -13.23 13.85 5.04
N ALA A 155 -13.13 13.41 3.79
CA ALA A 155 -11.89 12.87 3.25
C ALA A 155 -11.32 13.84 2.20
N LEU A 156 -10.00 13.81 2.02
CA LEU A 156 -9.33 14.46 0.92
C LEU A 156 -9.69 13.78 -0.40
N PHE A 157 -9.68 12.45 -0.41
CA PHE A 157 -10.13 11.66 -1.55
C PHE A 157 -10.61 10.26 -1.15
N VAL A 158 -11.42 9.67 -2.03
CA VAL A 158 -11.73 8.24 -2.09
C VAL A 158 -11.24 7.74 -3.46
N HIS A 159 -10.35 6.76 -3.48
CA HIS A 159 -9.82 6.18 -4.72
C HIS A 159 -10.25 4.72 -4.84
N TYR A 160 -10.83 4.33 -5.97
CA TYR A 160 -11.28 2.96 -6.21
C TYR A 160 -10.15 2.16 -6.87
N ALA A 161 -9.52 1.30 -6.09
CA ALA A 161 -8.35 0.52 -6.52
C ALA A 161 -8.72 -0.69 -7.38
N THR A 162 -9.92 -1.24 -7.19
CA THR A 162 -10.50 -2.36 -7.96
C THR A 162 -11.98 -2.10 -8.26
N GLY A 163 -12.61 -3.00 -9.01
CA GLY A 163 -14.03 -2.95 -9.31
C GLY A 163 -14.38 -2.13 -10.55
N SER A 164 -15.68 -1.91 -10.75
CA SER A 164 -16.20 -1.19 -11.94
C SER A 164 -15.71 0.25 -12.07
N ARG A 165 -15.38 0.87 -10.93
CA ARG A 165 -14.85 2.23 -10.82
C ARG A 165 -13.32 2.28 -10.72
N GLN A 166 -12.63 1.17 -10.99
CA GLN A 166 -11.17 1.09 -10.85
C GLN A 166 -10.47 2.27 -11.57
N ARG A 167 -9.49 2.89 -10.89
CA ARG A 167 -8.77 4.11 -11.28
C ARG A 167 -9.56 5.42 -11.16
N GLU A 168 -10.81 5.40 -10.73
CA GLU A 168 -11.54 6.63 -10.43
C GLU A 168 -11.17 7.16 -9.05
N THR A 169 -11.21 8.49 -8.90
CA THR A 169 -10.99 9.19 -7.64
C THR A 169 -12.06 10.24 -7.43
N ASP A 170 -12.75 10.16 -6.31
CA ASP A 170 -13.66 11.20 -5.84
C ASP A 170 -12.92 12.11 -4.87
N PHE A 171 -12.92 13.42 -5.13
CA PHE A 171 -12.17 14.41 -4.36
C PHE A 171 -13.07 15.18 -3.38
N ASN A 172 -12.54 15.45 -2.19
CA ASN A 172 -13.21 16.17 -1.11
C ASN A 172 -14.61 15.65 -0.74
N PRO A 173 -14.84 14.32 -0.65
CA PRO A 173 -16.14 13.82 -0.21
C PRO A 173 -16.41 14.23 1.24
N MET A 174 -17.64 14.65 1.49
CA MET A 174 -18.11 15.16 2.79
C MET A 174 -18.79 14.05 3.60
N PRO A 175 -18.98 14.25 4.92
CA PRO A 175 -19.76 13.31 5.74
C PRO A 175 -21.12 12.97 5.11
N GLY A 176 -21.48 11.69 5.15
CA GLY A 176 -22.67 11.15 4.46
C GLY A 176 -22.41 10.67 3.03
N TYR A 177 -21.20 10.86 2.49
CA TYR A 177 -20.80 10.25 1.22
C TYR A 177 -20.79 8.72 1.32
N SER A 178 -21.44 8.05 0.36
CA SER A 178 -21.46 6.59 0.27
C SER A 178 -20.31 6.09 -0.59
N VAL A 179 -19.45 5.26 -0.02
CA VAL A 179 -18.45 4.47 -0.74
C VAL A 179 -19.08 3.10 -1.02
N ASP A 180 -19.71 2.98 -2.18
CA ASP A 180 -20.36 1.75 -2.61
C ASP A 180 -19.30 0.75 -3.13
N LEU A 181 -19.17 -0.41 -2.48
CA LEU A 181 -18.23 -1.47 -2.85
C LEU A 181 -18.97 -2.80 -3.02
N LEU A 182 -18.77 -3.47 -4.15
CA LEU A 182 -19.21 -4.85 -4.33
C LEU A 182 -18.21 -5.83 -3.70
N PRO A 183 -18.58 -7.11 -3.50
CA PRO A 183 -17.63 -8.12 -3.01
C PRO A 183 -16.39 -8.21 -3.91
N GLY A 184 -15.21 -7.96 -3.33
CA GLY A 184 -13.93 -7.92 -4.04
C GLY A 184 -13.49 -6.52 -4.51
N ASP A 185 -14.35 -5.52 -4.40
CA ASP A 185 -13.98 -4.12 -4.63
C ASP A 185 -13.21 -3.57 -3.43
N ILE A 186 -12.24 -2.70 -3.72
CA ILE A 186 -11.36 -2.10 -2.72
C ILE A 186 -11.25 -0.61 -3.01
N ALA A 187 -11.43 0.20 -1.97
CA ALA A 187 -11.19 1.63 -2.02
C ALA A 187 -10.16 2.08 -0.98
N ILE A 188 -9.49 3.18 -1.29
CA ILE A 188 -8.55 3.86 -0.40
C ILE A 188 -9.19 5.18 0.01
N ILE A 189 -9.24 5.44 1.30
CA ILE A 189 -9.62 6.75 1.84
C ILE A 189 -8.36 7.45 2.34
N CYS A 190 -8.22 8.72 2.00
CA CYS A 190 -7.22 9.59 2.60
C CYS A 190 -7.90 10.79 3.26
N SER A 191 -7.56 11.05 4.52
CA SER A 191 -7.99 12.22 5.28
C SER A 191 -6.77 12.97 5.84
N ILE A 192 -6.96 14.18 6.32
CA ILE A 192 -5.92 14.98 6.99
C ILE A 192 -6.16 14.91 8.50
N ARG A 193 -5.10 14.72 9.28
CA ARG A 193 -5.14 14.67 10.75
C ARG A 193 -4.65 15.97 11.39
#